data_AF-A0A357ICQ7-F1
#
_entry.id   AF-A0A357ICQ7-F1
#
_cell.length_a   1.000
_cell.length_b   1.000
_cell.length_c   1.000
_cell.angle_alpha   90.00
_cell.angle_beta   90.00
_cell.angle_gamma   90.00
#
_symmetry.space_group_name_H-M   'P 1'
#
loop_
_entity.id
_entity.type
_entity.pdbx_description
1 polymer ?
#
loop_
_entity_poly.entity_id
_entity_poly.type
_entity_poly.pdbx_seq_one_letter_code
_entity_poly.pdbx_strand_id
1 'polypeptide(L)'
;VLDPEQNSEFLDHYLDLRVDLSNVLFVCTANQLDTIPRPLLDRMDMISLAGYLADEKLAIAKKHLWPKLLRNNKVKKSQVKISDSALKTLIEGYARQAGVRNLEKLLQKVLRKAVVQLLKGTKAISVTNKNLAE
;
A
#
# COMPACT_ATOMS: atom_id res chain seq x y z
N VAL A 1 7.66 -4.56 27.99
CA VAL A 1 6.39 -4.81 27.25
C VAL A 1 6.53 -5.94 26.24
N LEU A 2 7.55 -5.95 25.36
CA LEU A 2 7.76 -7.03 24.36
C LEU A 2 8.45 -8.28 24.93
N ASP A 3 8.80 -8.25 26.21
CA ASP A 3 9.38 -9.38 26.92
C ASP A 3 8.26 -10.32 27.38
N PRO A 4 8.19 -11.57 26.90
CA PRO A 4 7.22 -12.55 27.36
C PRO A 4 7.27 -12.81 28.87
N GLU A 5 8.43 -12.59 29.51
CA GLU A 5 8.57 -12.80 30.96
C GLU A 5 8.02 -11.62 31.79
N GLN A 6 7.81 -10.45 31.18
CA GLN A 6 7.38 -9.22 31.88
C GLN A 6 6.08 -8.63 31.36
N ASN A 7 5.47 -9.23 30.33
CA ASN A 7 4.28 -8.67 29.69
C ASN A 7 2.98 -8.93 30.47
N SER A 8 2.96 -9.90 31.40
CA SER A 8 1.79 -10.25 32.22
C SER A 8 1.46 -9.22 33.30
N GLU A 9 2.44 -8.41 33.71
CA GLU A 9 2.29 -7.40 34.76
C GLU A 9 2.87 -6.05 34.31
N PHE A 10 2.58 -5.64 33.07
CA PHE A 10 3.03 -4.36 32.56
C PHE A 10 2.43 -3.21 33.39
N LEU A 11 3.27 -2.43 34.06
CA LEU A 11 2.86 -1.26 34.83
C LEU A 11 2.82 -0.03 33.92
N ASP A 12 1.62 0.53 33.76
CA ASP A 12 1.47 1.85 33.14
C ASP A 12 1.59 2.94 34.21
N HIS A 13 2.53 3.88 34.04
CA HIS A 13 2.78 4.93 35.03
C HIS A 13 1.72 6.04 35.06
N TYR A 14 0.89 6.15 34.03
CA TYR A 14 -0.18 7.14 34.01
C TYR A 14 -1.42 6.61 34.73
N LEU A 15 -1.76 5.33 34.54
CA LEU A 15 -2.90 4.66 35.17
C LEU A 15 -2.57 4.03 36.53
N ASP A 16 -1.28 3.89 36.86
CA ASP A 16 -0.76 3.20 38.05
C ASP A 16 -1.37 1.80 38.26
N LEU A 17 -1.59 1.09 37.15
CA LEU A 17 -2.25 -0.20 37.12
C LEU A 17 -1.43 -1.21 36.31
N ARG A 18 -1.41 -2.47 36.79
CA ARG A 18 -0.79 -3.59 36.09
C ARG A 18 -1.76 -4.17 35.06
N VAL A 19 -1.32 -4.25 33.82
CA VAL A 19 -2.07 -4.79 32.69
C VAL A 19 -1.39 -6.06 32.18
N ASP A 20 -2.19 -7.10 31.96
CA ASP A 20 -1.73 -8.33 31.33
C ASP A 20 -1.75 -8.20 29.80
N LEU A 21 -0.57 -8.31 29.19
CA LEU A 21 -0.34 -8.27 27.74
C LEU A 21 0.14 -9.62 27.20
N SER A 22 0.05 -10.70 27.98
CA SER A 22 0.53 -12.04 27.60
C SER A 22 -0.16 -12.59 26.36
N ASN A 23 -1.44 -12.24 26.18
CA ASN A 23 -2.29 -12.68 25.05
C ASN A 23 -2.37 -11.65 23.92
N VAL A 24 -1.40 -10.73 23.83
CA VAL A 24 -1.36 -9.70 22.79
C VAL A 24 -0.37 -10.10 21.69
N LEU A 25 -0.84 -10.09 20.43
CA LEU A 25 0.04 -10.26 19.27
C LEU A 25 0.70 -8.93 18.93
N PHE A 26 2.02 -8.86 19.11
CA PHE A 26 2.82 -7.71 18.71
C PHE A 26 3.33 -7.87 17.26
N VAL A 27 3.06 -6.87 16.43
CA VAL A 27 3.59 -6.79 15.06
C VAL A 27 4.37 -5.49 14.91
N CYS A 28 5.68 -5.60 14.69
CA CYS A 28 6.57 -4.46 14.47
C CYS A 28 6.94 -4.37 12.99
N THR A 29 7.16 -3.16 12.48
CA THR A 29 7.63 -2.93 11.10
C THR A 29 8.86 -2.05 11.11
N ALA A 30 9.81 -2.33 10.21
CA ALA A 30 11.02 -1.53 10.04
C ALA A 30 11.49 -1.56 8.59
N ASN A 31 12.05 -0.44 8.11
CA ASN A 31 12.71 -0.37 6.81
C ASN A 31 14.21 -0.67 6.91
N GLN A 32 14.80 -0.41 8.08
CA GLN A 32 16.22 -0.50 8.38
C GLN A 32 16.37 -1.19 9.73
N LEU A 33 17.17 -2.26 9.79
CA LEU A 33 17.35 -3.07 10.99
C LEU A 33 18.47 -2.53 11.89
N ASP A 34 19.43 -1.83 11.31
CA ASP A 34 20.60 -1.24 11.98
C ASP A 34 20.24 -0.19 13.02
N THR A 35 19.09 0.47 12.87
CA THR A 35 18.59 1.46 13.84
C THR A 35 17.87 0.83 15.04
N ILE A 36 17.60 -0.48 15.03
CA ILE A 36 16.83 -1.16 16.07
C ILE A 36 17.78 -1.67 17.16
N PRO A 37 17.51 -1.36 18.45
CA PRO A 37 18.31 -1.89 19.54
C PRO A 37 18.38 -3.42 19.52
N ARG A 38 19.60 -3.96 19.66
CA ARG A 38 19.85 -5.41 19.69
C ARG A 38 18.96 -6.19 20.67
N PRO A 39 18.70 -5.71 21.90
CA PRO A 39 17.82 -6.42 22.84
C PRO A 39 16.38 -6.59 22.37
N LEU A 40 15.90 -5.73 21.46
CA LEU A 40 14.57 -5.87 20.87
C LEU A 40 14.60 -6.84 19.69
N LEU A 41 15.63 -6.76 18.84
CA LEU A 41 15.79 -7.66 17.70
C LEU A 41 15.90 -9.11 18.12
N ASP A 42 16.64 -9.40 19.20
CA ASP A 42 16.83 -10.77 19.69
C ASP A 42 15.52 -11.40 20.24
N ARG A 43 14.46 -10.60 20.43
CA ARG A 43 13.14 -11.02 20.93
C ARG A 43 12.07 -11.01 19.83
N MET A 44 12.45 -10.79 18.58
CA MET A 44 11.53 -10.69 17.45
C MET A 44 11.87 -11.73 16.38
N ASP A 45 10.85 -12.38 15.86
CA ASP A 45 10.99 -13.16 14.62
C ASP A 45 10.99 -12.21 13.42
N MET A 46 12.10 -12.21 12.68
CA MET A 46 12.27 -11.34 11.52
C MET A 46 11.69 -11.97 10.25
N ILE A 47 10.72 -11.29 9.65
CA ILE A 47 10.17 -11.64 8.33
C ILE A 47 10.57 -10.56 7.32
N SER A 48 11.44 -10.92 6.38
CA SER A 48 11.88 -10.00 5.33
C SER A 48 10.86 -9.96 4.19
N LEU A 49 10.41 -8.75 3.85
CA LEU A 49 9.51 -8.51 2.73
C LEU A 49 10.31 -7.93 1.55
N ALA A 50 10.48 -8.73 0.50
CA ALA A 50 11.12 -8.28 -0.72
C ALA A 50 10.25 -7.28 -1.49
N GLY A 51 10.90 -6.49 -2.35
CA GLY A 51 10.21 -5.65 -3.33
C GLY A 51 9.51 -6.48 -4.40
N TYR A 52 8.68 -5.81 -5.19
CA TYR A 52 7.92 -6.44 -6.28
C TYR A 52 8.59 -6.25 -7.64
N LEU A 53 8.58 -7.31 -8.44
CA LEU A 53 8.89 -7.28 -9.87
C LEU A 53 7.80 -6.53 -10.67
N ALA A 54 8.12 -6.14 -11.90
CA ALA A 54 7.18 -5.38 -12.74
C ALA A 54 5.86 -6.15 -12.98
N ASP A 55 5.94 -7.45 -13.26
CA ASP A 55 4.75 -8.29 -13.48
C ASP A 55 3.94 -8.48 -12.19
N GLU A 56 4.59 -8.58 -11.03
CA GLU A 56 3.91 -8.63 -9.73
C GLU A 56 3.19 -7.31 -9.44
N LYS A 57 3.83 -6.17 -9.70
CA LYS A 57 3.19 -4.85 -9.59
C LYS A 57 2.00 -4.71 -10.52
N LEU A 58 2.09 -5.25 -11.74
CA LEU A 58 0.99 -5.26 -12.69
C LEU A 58 -0.20 -6.08 -12.14
N ALA A 59 0.07 -7.27 -11.61
CA ALA A 59 -0.95 -8.10 -10.98
C ALA A 59 -1.59 -7.40 -9.77
N ILE A 60 -0.79 -6.78 -8.90
CA ILE A 60 -1.26 -6.02 -7.74
C ILE A 60 -2.12 -4.82 -8.18
N ALA A 61 -1.68 -4.08 -9.20
CA ALA A 61 -2.42 -2.95 -9.74
C ALA A 61 -3.80 -3.36 -10.26
N LYS A 62 -3.87 -4.46 -11.03
CA LYS A 62 -5.12 -4.96 -11.62
C LYS A 62 -6.07 -5.54 -10.57
N LYS A 63 -5.56 -6.37 -9.66
CA LYS A 63 -6.37 -7.11 -8.68
C LYS A 63 -6.79 -6.26 -7.50
N HIS A 64 -5.92 -5.35 -7.04
CA HIS A 64 -6.11 -4.64 -5.76
C HIS A 64 -6.17 -3.12 -5.92
N LEU A 65 -5.14 -2.48 -6.46
CA LEU A 65 -5.04 -1.01 -6.42
C LEU A 65 -6.13 -0.33 -7.26
N TRP A 66 -6.28 -0.74 -8.52
CA TRP A 66 -7.25 -0.12 -9.42
C TRP A 66 -8.71 -0.30 -8.95
N PRO A 67 -9.17 -1.52 -8.58
CA PRO A 67 -10.49 -1.69 -8.01
C PRO A 67 -10.71 -0.91 -6.71
N LYS A 68 -9.70 -0.85 -5.82
CA LYS A 68 -9.74 -0.06 -4.59
C LYS A 68 -9.92 1.43 -4.88
N LEU A 69 -9.15 1.98 -5.81
CA LEU A 69 -9.24 3.39 -6.21
C LEU A 69 -10.61 3.72 -6.80
N LEU A 70 -11.14 2.87 -7.69
CA LEU A 70 -12.48 3.06 -8.26
C LEU A 70 -13.57 3.06 -7.18
N ARG A 71 -13.52 2.12 -6.23
CA ARG A 71 -14.46 2.06 -5.10
C ARG A 71 -14.39 3.32 -4.23
N ASN A 72 -13.18 3.73 -3.84
CA ASN A 72 -12.99 4.90 -2.98
C ASN A 72 -13.48 6.20 -3.61
N ASN A 73 -13.42 6.31 -4.95
CA ASN A 73 -13.90 7.47 -5.70
C ASN A 73 -15.32 7.30 -6.25
N LYS A 74 -16.04 6.23 -5.87
CA LYS A 74 -17.41 5.91 -6.32
C LYS A 74 -17.57 5.86 -7.86
N VAL A 75 -16.54 5.42 -8.57
CA VAL A 75 -16.53 5.30 -10.03
C VAL A 75 -16.84 3.86 -10.44
N LYS A 76 -17.79 3.66 -11.36
CA LYS A 76 -18.11 2.32 -11.88
C LYS A 76 -17.00 1.85 -12.82
N LYS A 77 -16.70 0.54 -12.82
CA LYS A 77 -15.75 -0.09 -13.76
C LYS A 77 -16.12 0.11 -15.24
N SER A 78 -17.39 0.38 -15.54
CA SER A 78 -17.86 0.70 -16.89
C SER A 78 -17.50 2.13 -17.33
N GLN A 79 -17.30 3.05 -16.38
CA GLN A 79 -17.02 4.46 -16.66
C GLN A 79 -15.53 4.73 -16.89
N VAL A 80 -14.63 4.01 -16.20
CA VAL A 80 -13.19 4.17 -16.40
C VAL A 80 -12.51 2.82 -16.46
N LYS A 81 -11.81 2.56 -17.58
CA LYS A 81 -10.96 1.39 -17.79
C LYS A 81 -9.53 1.84 -18.05
N ILE A 82 -8.57 1.01 -17.64
CA ILE A 82 -7.15 1.21 -17.93
C ILE A 82 -6.62 -0.05 -18.61
N SER A 83 -5.88 0.11 -19.70
CA SER A 83 -5.28 -1.02 -20.41
C SER A 83 -4.06 -1.55 -19.67
N ASP A 84 -3.77 -2.85 -19.85
CA ASP A 84 -2.57 -3.48 -19.31
C ASP A 84 -1.29 -2.81 -19.83
N SER A 85 -1.29 -2.37 -21.09
CA SER A 85 -0.18 -1.60 -21.67
C SER A 85 0.07 -0.28 -20.91
N ALA A 86 -0.98 0.46 -20.57
CA ALA A 86 -0.87 1.70 -19.80
C ALA A 86 -0.33 1.46 -18.39
N LEU A 87 -0.78 0.37 -17.74
CA LEU A 87 -0.25 -0.04 -16.45
C LEU A 87 1.24 -0.39 -16.53
N LYS A 88 1.65 -1.17 -17.54
CA LYS A 88 3.07 -1.52 -17.76
C LYS A 88 3.92 -0.27 -17.96
N THR A 89 3.47 0.65 -18.82
CA THR A 89 4.18 1.92 -19.06
C THR A 89 4.29 2.77 -17.80
N LEU A 90 3.26 2.81 -16.93
CA LEU A 90 3.35 3.48 -15.63
C LEU A 90 4.37 2.82 -14.70
N ILE A 91 4.40 1.48 -14.65
CA ILE A 91 5.29 0.73 -13.77
C ILE A 91 6.75 0.90 -14.18
N GLU A 92 7.08 0.68 -15.45
CA GLU A 92 8.44 0.71 -15.98
C GLU A 92 8.98 2.14 -16.13
N GLY A 93 8.11 3.07 -16.53
CA GLY A 93 8.47 4.47 -16.76
C GLY A 93 8.54 5.30 -15.48
N TYR A 94 7.55 5.15 -14.59
CA TYR A 94 7.29 6.14 -13.54
C TYR A 94 7.25 5.56 -12.11
N ALA A 95 7.24 4.23 -11.92
CA ALA A 95 7.14 3.58 -10.60
C ALA A 95 8.20 2.48 -10.36
N ARG A 96 9.47 2.84 -10.51
CA ARG A 96 10.64 1.94 -10.37
C ARG A 96 10.99 1.56 -8.93
N GLN A 97 10.33 2.12 -7.92
CA GLN A 97 10.62 1.81 -6.51
C GLN A 97 10.21 0.38 -6.14
N ALA A 98 10.81 -0.23 -5.11
CA ALA A 98 10.51 -1.62 -4.71
C ALA A 98 9.02 -1.88 -4.38
N GLY A 99 8.34 -0.92 -3.73
CA GLY A 99 6.92 -1.03 -3.39
C GLY A 99 5.97 -0.47 -4.44
N VAL A 100 4.68 -0.45 -4.10
CA VAL A 100 3.59 0.02 -5.00
C VAL A 100 2.99 1.38 -4.62
N ARG A 101 3.52 2.07 -3.58
CA ARG A 101 2.95 3.34 -3.11
C ARG A 101 2.95 4.42 -4.18
N ASN A 102 4.05 4.56 -4.93
CA ASN A 102 4.14 5.53 -6.01
C ASN A 102 3.23 5.16 -7.18
N LEU A 103 3.13 3.86 -7.50
CA LEU A 103 2.18 3.36 -8.49
C LEU A 103 0.72 3.71 -8.12
N GLU A 104 0.32 3.52 -6.86
CA GLU A 104 -1.01 3.90 -6.37
C GLU A 104 -1.26 5.42 -6.53
N LYS A 105 -0.27 6.27 -6.20
CA LYS A 105 -0.36 7.73 -6.41
C LYS A 105 -0.54 8.11 -7.88
N LEU A 106 0.20 7.47 -8.79
CA LEU A 106 0.09 7.71 -10.23
C LEU A 106 -1.28 7.28 -10.76
N LEU A 107 -1.75 6.09 -10.37
CA LEU A 107 -3.09 5.61 -10.73
C LEU A 107 -4.19 6.53 -10.19
N GLN A 108 -4.02 7.07 -8.98
CA GLN A 108 -4.96 8.05 -8.43
C GLN A 108 -4.96 9.36 -9.24
N LYS A 109 -3.80 9.82 -9.71
CA LYS A 109 -3.70 11.00 -10.59
C LYS A 109 -4.46 10.77 -11.91
N VAL A 110 -4.25 9.61 -12.54
CA VAL A 110 -4.96 9.20 -13.75
C VAL A 110 -6.48 9.16 -13.50
N LEU A 111 -6.90 8.52 -12.42
CA LEU A 111 -8.33 8.41 -12.08
C LEU A 111 -8.96 9.79 -11.83
N ARG A 112 -8.29 10.70 -11.10
CA ARG A 112 -8.80 12.07 -10.90
C ARG A 112 -9.02 12.78 -12.21
N LYS A 113 -8.07 12.69 -13.15
CA LYS A 113 -8.20 13.29 -14.48
C LYS A 113 -9.40 12.70 -15.24
N ALA A 114 -9.57 11.38 -15.20
CA ALA A 114 -10.72 10.72 -15.81
C ALA A 114 -12.04 11.19 -15.18
N VAL A 115 -12.12 11.30 -13.85
CA VAL A 115 -13.32 11.80 -13.15
C VAL A 115 -13.69 13.21 -13.59
N VAL A 116 -12.71 14.13 -13.71
CA VAL A 116 -12.99 15.48 -14.22
C VAL A 116 -13.58 15.45 -15.63
N GLN A 117 -13.10 14.56 -16.50
CA GLN A 117 -13.65 14.40 -17.85
C GLN A 117 -15.07 13.79 -17.84
N LEU A 118 -15.35 12.83 -16.95
CA LEU A 118 -16.70 12.28 -16.78
C LEU A 118 -17.70 13.37 -16.37
N LEU A 119 -17.30 14.27 -15.46
CA LEU A 119 -18.13 15.40 -15.02
C LEU A 119 -18.40 16.41 -16.15
N LYS A 120 -17.52 16.51 -17.14
CA LYS A 120 -17.71 17.34 -18.34
C LYS A 120 -18.66 16.71 -19.38
N GLY A 121 -19.27 15.55 -19.09
CA GLY A 121 -20.28 14.92 -19.93
C GLY A 121 -19.81 13.69 -20.70
N THR A 122 -18.56 13.23 -20.52
CA THR A 122 -18.09 11.98 -21.14
C THR A 122 -18.71 10.77 -20.42
N LYS A 123 -19.31 9.83 -21.17
CA LYS A 123 -19.99 8.66 -20.57
C LYS A 123 -19.02 7.58 -20.07
N ALA A 124 -17.92 7.35 -20.79
CA ALA A 124 -16.92 6.35 -20.45
C ALA A 124 -15.53 6.75 -20.99
N ILE A 125 -14.48 6.38 -20.26
CA ILE A 125 -13.09 6.72 -20.56
C ILE A 125 -12.25 5.45 -20.53
N SER A 126 -11.42 5.25 -21.55
CA SER A 126 -10.44 4.18 -21.61
C SER A 126 -9.03 4.76 -21.66
N VAL A 127 -8.24 4.50 -20.63
CA VAL A 127 -6.84 4.95 -20.52
C VAL A 127 -5.94 3.92 -21.21
N THR A 128 -5.17 4.37 -22.19
CA THR A 128 -4.24 3.59 -23.03
C THR A 128 -2.90 4.33 -23.13
N ASN A 129 -1.85 3.71 -23.69
CA ASN A 129 -0.54 4.37 -23.81
C ASN A 129 -0.57 5.71 -24.54
N LYS A 130 -1.48 5.89 -25.50
CA LYS A 130 -1.58 7.13 -26.29
C LYS A 130 -2.07 8.33 -25.48
N ASN A 131 -2.94 8.12 -24.49
CA ASN A 131 -3.53 9.19 -23.69
C ASN A 131 -2.95 9.29 -22.27
N LEU A 132 -1.86 8.57 -22.00
CA LEU A 132 -1.18 8.58 -20.71
C LEU A 132 -0.24 9.80 -20.55
N ALA A 133 0.26 10.33 -21.66
CA ALA A 133 1.19 11.47 -21.68
C ALA A 133 0.49 12.84 -21.58
N GLU A 134 -0.79 12.91 -21.96
CA GLU A 134 -1.63 14.10 -21.81
C GLU A 134 -2.18 14.19 -20.40
#